data_AF-A0A8T5LCH7-F1
#
_entry.id   AF-A0A8T5LCH7-F1
#
_cell.length_a   1.000
_cell.length_b   1.000
_cell.length_c   1.000
_cell.angle_alpha   90.00
_cell.angle_beta   90.00
_cell.angle_gamma   90.00
#
_symmetry.space_group_name_H-M   'P 1'
#
loop_
_entity.id
_entity.type
_entity.pdbx_description
1 polymer ?
#
loop_
_entity_poly.entity_id
_entity_poly.type
_entity_poly.pdbx_seq_one_letter_code
_entity_poly.pdbx_strand_id
1 'polypeptide(L)'
;MKKIKNDKEKILDLLKKHGYNTSSYNILSEDKKYFFSEQKIEGVIAYVDIANTFLVAGDAVCSDSDIMQFVHEFRKFCKKNNKDCCFQAISKKFKDTLEIMGFGYIKIGEEPFFDLTSWNLSGSAFMTLRNHVSYAKRNGLSVVEYKPKEKRNKKLEKQVED
;
A
#
# COMPACT_ATOMS: atom_id res chain seq x y z
N MET A 1 -16.39 18.24 2.86
CA MET A 1 -14.96 18.47 2.52
C MET A 1 -14.01 18.46 3.73
N LYS A 2 -14.28 19.13 4.86
CA LYS A 2 -13.37 19.13 6.05
C LYS A 2 -13.11 17.75 6.68
N LYS A 3 -14.13 16.89 6.83
CA LYS A 3 -14.01 15.55 7.43
C LYS A 3 -13.08 14.61 6.64
N ILE A 4 -13.27 14.56 5.31
CA ILE A 4 -12.44 13.75 4.39
C ILE A 4 -10.97 14.17 4.40
N LYS A 5 -10.68 15.47 4.51
CA LYS A 5 -9.30 15.97 4.57
C LYS A 5 -8.60 15.53 5.86
N ASN A 6 -9.30 15.59 6.99
CA ASN A 6 -8.78 15.17 8.29
C ASN A 6 -8.54 13.66 8.37
N ASP A 7 -9.43 12.87 7.73
CA ASP A 7 -9.28 11.41 7.68
C ASP A 7 -8.06 11.01 6.83
N LYS A 8 -7.80 11.67 5.68
CA LYS A 8 -6.61 11.40 4.85
C LYS A 8 -5.29 11.70 5.58
N GLU A 9 -5.22 12.80 6.33
CA GLU A 9 -4.02 13.13 7.13
C GLU A 9 -3.76 12.06 8.21
N LYS A 10 -4.81 11.63 8.92
CA LYS A 10 -4.72 10.52 9.89
C LYS A 10 -4.26 9.22 9.25
N ILE A 11 -4.82 8.85 8.10
CA ILE A 11 -4.45 7.63 7.37
C ILE A 11 -3.00 7.70 6.89
N LEU A 12 -2.54 8.86 6.41
CA LEU A 12 -1.15 9.08 6.05
C LEU A 12 -0.20 8.87 7.24
N ASP A 13 -0.58 9.31 8.43
CA ASP A 13 0.23 9.09 9.63
C ASP A 13 0.25 7.61 10.06
N LEU A 14 -0.89 6.91 9.95
CA LEU A 14 -0.94 5.46 10.14
C LEU A 14 -0.05 4.72 9.12
N LEU A 15 -0.07 5.13 7.86
CA LEU A 15 0.78 4.55 6.81
C LEU A 15 2.27 4.78 7.07
N LYS A 16 2.66 5.96 7.55
CA LYS A 16 4.06 6.23 7.92
C LYS A 16 4.53 5.35 9.07
N LYS A 17 3.64 5.05 10.03
CA LYS A 17 3.95 4.25 11.22
C LYS A 17 3.92 2.74 10.96
N HIS A 18 2.94 2.29 10.18
CA HIS A 18 2.56 0.88 10.09
C HIS A 18 2.47 0.34 8.66
N GLY A 19 2.66 1.19 7.64
CA GLY A 19 2.71 0.75 6.25
C GLY A 19 3.87 -0.20 6.04
N TYR A 20 3.60 -1.31 5.34
CA TYR A 20 4.58 -2.38 5.18
C TYR A 20 5.31 -2.33 3.84
N ASN A 21 4.58 -2.01 2.76
CA ASN A 21 5.13 -1.98 1.41
C ASN A 21 4.57 -0.80 0.61
N THR A 22 5.12 -0.61 -0.58
CA THR A 22 4.69 0.36 -1.60
C THR A 22 3.17 0.31 -1.83
N SER A 23 2.62 -0.90 -1.92
CA SER A 23 1.19 -1.14 -2.13
C SER A 23 0.29 -0.65 -0.99
N SER A 24 0.83 -0.46 0.22
CA SER A 24 0.06 0.10 1.35
C SER A 24 -0.46 1.51 1.04
N TYR A 25 0.23 2.28 0.19
CA TYR A 25 -0.21 3.63 -0.19
C TYR A 25 -1.52 3.63 -1.02
N ASN A 26 -1.85 2.52 -1.68
CA ASN A 26 -3.05 2.39 -2.51
C ASN A 26 -4.35 2.55 -1.73
N ILE A 27 -4.31 2.46 -0.40
CA ILE A 27 -5.49 2.68 0.43
C ILE A 27 -6.01 4.11 0.36
N LEU A 28 -5.21 5.08 -0.09
CA LEU A 28 -5.57 6.50 -0.18
C LEU A 28 -6.43 6.86 -1.40
N SER A 29 -6.64 5.90 -2.31
CA SER A 29 -7.48 6.08 -3.49
C SER A 29 -8.92 6.45 -3.10
N GLU A 30 -9.57 7.23 -3.96
CA GLU A 30 -10.87 7.86 -3.65
C GLU A 30 -12.04 6.87 -3.57
N ASP A 31 -11.87 5.67 -4.12
CA ASP A 31 -12.86 4.59 -4.13
C ASP A 31 -12.95 3.83 -2.79
N LYS A 32 -12.01 4.08 -1.86
CA LYS A 32 -11.91 3.33 -0.60
C LYS A 32 -12.82 3.89 0.49
N LYS A 33 -13.55 2.98 1.14
CA LYS A 33 -14.14 3.17 2.47
C LYS A 33 -13.11 2.74 3.52
N TYR A 34 -13.21 3.29 4.73
CA TYR A 34 -12.28 3.02 5.82
C TYR A 34 -13.01 2.47 7.03
N PHE A 35 -12.45 1.42 7.61
CA PHE A 35 -12.82 0.89 8.91
C PHE A 35 -11.75 1.25 9.94
N PHE A 36 -12.19 1.78 11.08
CA PHE A 36 -11.36 2.08 12.24
C PHE A 36 -11.86 1.26 13.43
N SER A 37 -10.95 0.86 14.30
CA SER A 37 -11.25 -0.01 15.44
C SER A 37 -12.24 0.62 16.43
N GLU A 38 -13.10 -0.22 17.00
CA GLU A 38 -13.98 0.14 18.12
C GLU A 38 -13.25 -0.01 19.47
N GLN A 39 -12.22 -0.87 19.56
CA GLN A 39 -11.47 -1.17 20.80
C GLN A 39 -10.15 -0.39 20.92
N LYS A 40 -10.05 0.77 20.24
CA LYS A 40 -8.90 1.69 20.27
C LYS A 40 -7.59 1.12 19.68
N ILE A 41 -7.65 0.18 18.74
CA ILE A 41 -6.46 -0.17 17.95
C ILE A 41 -6.09 1.04 17.07
N GLU A 42 -4.82 1.44 17.12
CA GLU A 42 -4.27 2.44 16.21
C GLU A 42 -4.08 1.81 14.82
N GLY A 43 -5.13 1.84 14.00
CA GLY A 43 -5.08 1.25 12.67
C GLY A 43 -6.24 1.62 11.77
N VAL A 44 -6.09 1.24 10.50
CA VAL A 44 -7.10 1.40 9.46
C VAL A 44 -7.12 0.19 8.52
N ILE A 45 -8.33 -0.24 8.15
CA ILE A 45 -8.56 -1.19 7.06
C ILE A 45 -9.32 -0.44 5.98
N ALA A 46 -8.73 -0.36 4.78
CA ALA A 46 -9.38 0.24 3.62
C ALA A 46 -10.00 -0.84 2.74
N TYR A 47 -11.27 -0.66 2.38
CA TYR A 47 -12.04 -1.64 1.64
C TYR A 47 -12.94 -1.00 0.60
N VAL A 48 -13.33 -1.78 -0.39
CA VAL A 48 -14.41 -1.49 -1.32
C VAL A 48 -15.60 -2.39 -1.01
N ASP A 49 -16.79 -1.88 -1.26
CA ASP A 49 -18.05 -2.59 -1.01
C ASP A 49 -18.61 -3.07 -2.36
N ILE A 50 -18.48 -4.37 -2.62
CA ILE A 50 -18.80 -4.96 -3.92
C ILE A 50 -19.64 -6.22 -3.70
N ALA A 51 -20.83 -6.26 -4.33
CA ALA A 51 -21.79 -7.35 -4.18
C ALA A 51 -22.03 -7.72 -2.71
N ASN A 52 -21.74 -8.95 -2.30
CA ASN A 52 -21.89 -9.43 -0.92
C ASN A 52 -20.57 -9.44 -0.14
N THR A 53 -19.57 -8.65 -0.55
CA THR A 53 -18.22 -8.72 0.02
C THR A 53 -17.65 -7.34 0.31
N PHE A 54 -16.98 -7.21 1.45
CA PHE A 54 -16.03 -6.13 1.69
C PHE A 54 -14.64 -6.62 1.29
N LEU A 55 -14.14 -6.06 0.20
CA LEU A 55 -12.84 -6.40 -0.37
C LEU A 55 -11.78 -5.41 0.11
N VAL A 56 -10.89 -5.88 0.96
CA VAL A 56 -9.81 -5.09 1.57
C VAL A 56 -8.64 -4.94 0.59
N ALA A 57 -8.12 -3.73 0.51
CA ALA A 57 -6.97 -3.39 -0.34
C ALA A 57 -5.66 -3.53 0.45
N GLY A 58 -5.03 -4.70 0.34
CA GLY A 58 -3.78 -5.02 1.00
C GLY A 58 -3.94 -5.44 2.46
N ASP A 59 -2.86 -5.28 3.21
CA ASP A 59 -2.78 -5.60 4.63
C ASP A 59 -3.60 -4.61 5.47
N ALA A 60 -4.02 -5.02 6.67
CA ALA A 60 -4.49 -4.06 7.67
C ALA A 60 -3.32 -3.17 8.12
N VAL A 61 -3.51 -1.85 8.11
CA VAL A 61 -2.48 -0.89 8.53
C VAL A 61 -2.62 -0.68 10.04
N CYS A 62 -1.84 -1.44 10.82
CA CYS A 62 -1.79 -1.41 12.28
C CYS A 62 -0.46 -2.00 12.78
N SER A 63 -0.23 -2.02 14.09
CA SER A 63 0.93 -2.73 14.66
C SER A 63 0.83 -4.24 14.40
N ASP A 64 1.97 -4.92 14.22
CA ASP A 64 1.97 -6.37 13.96
C ASP A 64 1.32 -7.17 15.10
N SER A 65 1.43 -6.69 16.35
CA SER A 65 0.79 -7.30 17.52
C SER A 65 -0.75 -7.19 17.51
N ASP A 66 -1.31 -6.18 16.82
CA ASP A 66 -2.75 -5.92 16.81
C ASP A 66 -3.48 -6.59 15.62
N ILE A 67 -2.76 -7.12 14.63
CA ILE A 67 -3.34 -7.63 13.37
C ILE A 67 -4.50 -8.59 13.62
N MET A 68 -4.30 -9.62 14.45
CA MET A 68 -5.32 -10.65 14.68
C MET A 68 -6.59 -10.07 15.32
N GLN A 69 -6.43 -9.21 16.33
CA GLN A 69 -7.57 -8.57 16.99
C GLN A 69 -8.29 -7.62 16.04
N PHE A 70 -7.55 -6.85 15.24
CA PHE A 70 -8.13 -5.87 14.34
C PHE A 70 -8.87 -6.53 13.17
N VAL A 71 -8.31 -7.60 12.60
CA VAL A 71 -9.00 -8.43 11.59
C VAL A 71 -10.25 -9.08 12.18
N HIS A 72 -10.22 -9.52 13.45
CA HIS A 72 -11.41 -10.07 14.10
C HIS A 72 -12.53 -9.03 14.28
N GLU A 73 -12.19 -7.80 14.67
CA GLU A 73 -13.14 -6.70 14.70
C GLU A 73 -13.74 -6.44 13.32
N PHE A 74 -12.89 -6.41 12.28
CA PHE A 74 -13.37 -6.20 10.92
C PHE A 74 -14.27 -7.34 10.43
N ARG A 75 -13.98 -8.60 10.77
CA ARG A 75 -14.87 -9.74 10.48
C ARG A 75 -16.23 -9.59 11.15
N LYS A 76 -16.28 -9.13 12.40
CA LYS A 76 -17.55 -8.83 13.09
C LYS A 76 -18.31 -7.71 12.38
N PHE A 77 -17.62 -6.67 11.96
CA PHE A 77 -18.19 -5.58 11.16
C PHE A 77 -18.76 -6.10 9.83
N CYS A 78 -18.04 -6.94 9.09
CA CYS A 78 -18.52 -7.57 7.86
C CYS A 78 -19.81 -8.38 8.14
N LYS A 79 -19.78 -9.25 9.15
CA LYS A 79 -20.94 -10.08 9.54
C LYS A 79 -22.17 -9.24 9.91
N LYS A 80 -22.00 -8.16 10.67
CA LYS A 80 -23.09 -7.25 11.05
C LYS A 80 -23.74 -6.58 9.84
N ASN A 81 -23.00 -6.44 8.74
CA ASN A 81 -23.49 -5.84 7.49
C ASN A 81 -23.91 -6.90 6.45
N ASN A 82 -24.00 -8.19 6.81
CA ASN A 82 -24.26 -9.30 5.89
C ASN A 82 -23.28 -9.35 4.71
N LYS A 83 -21.98 -9.16 5.00
CA LYS A 83 -20.91 -9.16 4.02
C LYS A 83 -19.86 -10.21 4.36
N ASP A 84 -19.31 -10.83 3.32
CA ASP A 84 -18.08 -11.60 3.39
C ASP A 84 -16.86 -10.70 3.53
N CYS A 85 -15.79 -11.23 4.10
CA CYS A 85 -14.53 -10.55 4.32
C CYS A 85 -13.47 -11.16 3.40
N CYS A 86 -12.92 -10.36 2.48
CA CYS A 86 -11.88 -10.80 1.55
C CYS A 86 -10.73 -9.81 1.53
N PHE A 87 -9.50 -10.29 1.49
CA PHE A 87 -8.30 -9.46 1.42
C PHE A 87 -7.56 -9.73 0.11
N GLN A 88 -7.20 -8.69 -0.62
CA GLN A 88 -6.50 -8.78 -1.90
C GLN A 88 -5.15 -8.10 -1.84
N ALA A 89 -4.16 -8.64 -2.58
CA ALA A 89 -2.81 -8.10 -2.68
C ALA A 89 -2.12 -7.93 -1.31
N ILE A 90 -2.28 -8.95 -0.47
CA ILE A 90 -1.69 -9.01 0.88
C ILE A 90 -0.24 -9.50 0.83
N SER A 91 0.54 -9.07 1.82
CA SER A 91 1.89 -9.56 2.02
C SER A 91 1.90 -11.01 2.53
N LYS A 92 3.06 -11.66 2.41
CA LYS A 92 3.26 -12.99 3.00
C LYS A 92 3.05 -12.98 4.52
N LYS A 93 3.57 -11.97 5.23
CA LYS A 93 3.42 -11.87 6.70
C LYS A 93 1.95 -11.81 7.11
N PHE A 94 1.13 -11.07 6.37
CA PHE A 94 -0.28 -10.91 6.67
C PHE A 94 -1.07 -12.17 6.31
N LYS A 95 -0.75 -12.79 5.16
CA LYS A 95 -1.29 -14.09 4.76
C LYS A 95 -1.07 -15.15 5.85
N ASP A 96 0.13 -15.24 6.39
CA ASP A 96 0.46 -16.27 7.40
C ASP A 96 -0.40 -16.08 8.67
N THR A 97 -0.64 -14.82 9.06
CA THR A 97 -1.57 -14.50 10.16
C THR A 97 -3.02 -14.84 9.82
N LEU A 98 -3.50 -14.51 8.61
CA LEU A 98 -4.87 -14.83 8.19
C LEU A 98 -5.13 -16.34 8.13
N GLU A 99 -4.15 -17.14 7.73
CA GLU A 99 -4.25 -18.60 7.70
C GLU A 99 -4.48 -19.17 9.11
N ILE A 100 -3.78 -18.67 10.13
CA ILE A 100 -4.02 -19.01 11.54
C ILE A 100 -5.46 -18.66 11.96
N MET A 101 -6.02 -17.58 11.41
CA MET A 101 -7.40 -17.14 11.66
C MET A 101 -8.44 -17.91 10.82
N GLY A 102 -8.04 -18.94 10.08
CA GLY A 102 -8.91 -19.83 9.30
C GLY A 102 -9.34 -19.28 7.94
N PHE A 103 -8.62 -18.30 7.37
CA PHE A 103 -8.86 -17.86 5.99
C PHE A 103 -8.24 -18.83 4.98
N GLY A 104 -8.97 -19.10 3.90
CA GLY A 104 -8.38 -19.66 2.68
C GLY A 104 -7.65 -18.60 1.87
N TYR A 105 -6.74 -19.01 0.99
CA TYR A 105 -6.00 -18.09 0.12
C TYR A 105 -5.74 -18.70 -1.26
N ILE A 106 -5.52 -17.82 -2.24
CA ILE A 106 -5.08 -18.15 -3.59
C ILE A 106 -3.93 -17.20 -3.94
N LYS A 107 -2.82 -17.74 -4.45
CA LYS A 107 -1.69 -16.92 -4.90
C LYS A 107 -2.02 -16.31 -6.27
N ILE A 108 -2.01 -14.98 -6.35
CA ILE A 108 -2.34 -14.24 -7.59
C ILE A 108 -1.12 -13.64 -8.28
N GLY A 109 0.04 -13.57 -7.61
CA GLY A 109 1.25 -12.97 -8.16
C GLY A 109 2.39 -12.85 -7.15
N GLU A 110 3.48 -12.22 -7.57
CA GLU A 110 4.66 -11.93 -6.77
C GLU A 110 5.10 -10.48 -7.05
N GLU A 111 5.56 -9.78 -6.01
CA GLU A 111 6.16 -8.44 -6.12
C GLU A 111 7.67 -8.56 -5.85
N PRO A 112 8.54 -8.03 -6.72
CA PRO A 112 9.98 -8.04 -6.47
C PRO A 112 10.33 -7.05 -5.35
N PHE A 113 11.03 -7.52 -4.32
CA PHE A 113 11.61 -6.70 -3.26
C PHE A 113 13.12 -6.59 -3.44
N PHE A 114 13.63 -5.36 -3.42
CA PHE A 114 15.06 -5.09 -3.54
C PHE A 114 15.58 -4.50 -2.23
N ASP A 115 16.52 -5.20 -1.59
CA ASP A 115 17.25 -4.63 -0.47
C ASP A 115 18.29 -3.64 -0.99
N LEU A 116 17.95 -2.36 -0.95
CA LEU A 116 18.81 -1.28 -1.43
C LEU A 116 20.10 -1.11 -0.62
N THR A 117 20.22 -1.73 0.56
CA THR A 117 21.45 -1.67 1.37
C THR A 117 22.53 -2.61 0.84
N SER A 118 22.13 -3.75 0.28
CA SER A 118 23.03 -4.73 -0.34
C SER A 118 23.05 -4.64 -1.88
N TRP A 119 22.08 -3.96 -2.48
CA TRP A 119 21.94 -3.86 -3.93
C TRP A 119 22.94 -2.89 -4.57
N ASN A 120 23.59 -3.34 -5.65
CA ASN A 120 24.40 -2.47 -6.50
C ASN A 120 24.35 -2.96 -7.96
N LEU A 121 24.71 -2.07 -8.87
CA LEU A 121 24.72 -2.35 -10.31
C LEU A 121 25.98 -3.07 -10.79
N SER A 122 26.85 -3.61 -9.92
CA SER A 122 28.09 -4.27 -10.34
C SER A 122 27.85 -5.69 -10.90
N GLY A 123 28.89 -6.33 -11.42
CA GLY A 123 28.81 -7.69 -11.97
C GLY A 123 28.32 -7.77 -13.43
N SER A 124 28.42 -8.97 -14.01
CA SER A 124 28.09 -9.22 -15.42
C SER A 124 26.59 -9.14 -15.70
N ALA A 125 25.75 -9.60 -14.75
CA ALA A 125 24.29 -9.62 -14.90
C ALA A 125 23.68 -8.23 -15.20
N PHE A 126 24.28 -7.16 -14.68
CA PHE A 126 23.79 -5.78 -14.86
C PHE A 126 24.53 -4.99 -15.95
N MET A 127 25.42 -5.63 -16.73
CA MET A 127 26.23 -4.94 -17.75
C MET A 127 25.38 -4.21 -18.78
N THR A 128 24.34 -4.85 -19.30
CA THR A 128 23.41 -4.26 -20.27
C THR A 128 22.71 -3.04 -19.70
N LEU A 129 22.22 -3.11 -18.46
CA LEU A 129 21.56 -1.99 -17.78
C LEU A 129 22.53 -0.81 -17.60
N ARG A 130 23.78 -1.07 -17.17
CA ARG A 130 24.81 -0.02 -17.06
C ARG A 130 25.07 0.66 -18.40
N ASN A 131 25.17 -0.11 -19.49
CA ASN A 131 25.39 0.43 -20.83
C ASN A 131 24.24 1.34 -21.29
N HIS A 132 22.98 0.95 -21.05
CA HIS A 132 21.81 1.77 -21.36
C HIS A 132 21.79 3.06 -20.54
N VAL A 133 22.07 2.99 -19.23
CA VAL A 133 22.16 4.18 -18.37
C VAL A 133 23.26 5.12 -18.86
N SER A 134 24.45 4.61 -19.19
CA SER A 134 25.54 5.43 -19.73
C SER A 134 25.20 6.05 -21.08
N TYR A 135 24.55 5.30 -21.97
CA TYR A 135 24.09 5.82 -23.25
C TYR A 135 23.08 6.95 -23.07
N ALA A 136 22.06 6.77 -22.23
CA ALA A 136 21.05 7.79 -21.98
C ALA A 136 21.67 9.08 -21.42
N LYS A 137 22.60 8.96 -20.46
CA LYS A 137 23.34 10.11 -19.90
C LYS A 137 24.18 10.83 -20.97
N ARG A 138 24.90 10.10 -21.84
CA ARG A 138 25.66 10.70 -22.94
C ARG A 138 24.78 11.45 -23.93
N ASN A 139 23.52 11.06 -24.06
CA ASN A 139 22.53 11.73 -24.90
C ASN A 139 21.75 12.83 -24.15
N GLY A 140 22.21 13.27 -22.99
CA GLY A 140 21.65 14.41 -22.26
C GLY A 140 20.48 14.08 -21.34
N LEU A 141 20.12 12.80 -21.15
CA LEU A 141 19.08 12.44 -20.18
C LEU A 141 19.56 12.74 -18.75
N SER A 142 18.76 13.53 -18.03
CA SER A 142 18.95 13.79 -16.61
C SER A 142 17.69 13.42 -15.83
N VAL A 143 17.87 12.98 -14.59
CA VAL A 143 16.79 12.64 -13.67
C VAL A 143 16.94 13.52 -12.44
N VAL A 144 15.86 14.18 -12.04
CA VAL A 144 15.81 15.04 -10.86
C VAL A 144 14.61 14.66 -10.00
N GLU A 145 14.79 14.66 -8.69
CA GLU A 145 13.68 14.45 -7.75
C GLU A 145 12.80 15.70 -7.73
N TYR A 146 11.52 15.55 -8.08
CA TYR A 146 10.54 16.64 -7.99
C TYR A 146 9.88 16.64 -6.61
N LYS A 147 10.02 17.77 -5.89
CA LYS A 147 9.53 17.93 -4.52
C LYS A 147 8.39 18.97 -4.46
N PRO A 148 7.13 18.57 -4.73
CA PRO A 148 6.00 19.50 -4.83
C PRO A 148 5.69 20.23 -3.52
N LYS A 149 6.10 19.69 -2.37
CA LYS A 149 5.95 20.35 -1.06
C LYS A 149 6.94 21.50 -0.84
N GLU A 150 8.10 21.47 -1.50
CA GLU A 150 9.10 22.54 -1.40
C GLU A 150 8.82 23.63 -2.45
N LYS A 151 8.66 23.25 -3.72
CA LYS A 151 8.34 24.20 -4.80
C LYS A 151 7.52 23.53 -5.89
N ARG A 152 6.21 23.82 -5.89
CA ARG A 152 5.28 23.25 -6.86
C ARG A 152 5.41 23.91 -8.24
N ASN A 153 5.48 23.10 -9.30
CA ASN A 153 5.52 23.52 -10.69
C ASN A 153 4.38 22.89 -11.49
N LYS A 154 3.28 23.64 -11.64
CA LYS A 154 2.08 23.19 -12.38
C LYS A 154 2.33 22.92 -13.87
N LYS A 155 3.35 23.54 -14.48
CA LYS A 155 3.67 23.29 -15.89
C LYS A 155 4.26 21.90 -16.08
N LEU A 156 5.15 21.48 -15.17
CA LEU A 156 5.72 20.13 -15.16
C LEU A 156 4.65 19.08 -14.83
N GLU A 157 3.76 19.35 -13.86
CA GLU A 157 2.69 18.41 -13.50
C GLU A 157 1.78 18.09 -14.69
N LYS A 158 1.40 19.10 -15.48
CA LYS A 158 0.60 18.90 -16.70
C LYS A 158 1.28 18.05 -17.77
N GLN A 159 2.61 18.03 -17.81
CA GLN A 159 3.35 17.21 -18.78
C GLN A 159 3.38 15.71 -18.40
N VAL A 160 3.01 15.37 -17.16
CA VAL A 160 3.02 13.99 -16.63
C VAL A 160 1.62 13.37 -16.61
N GLU A 161 0.57 14.19 -16.69
CA GLU A 161 -0.83 13.76 -16.65
C GLU A 161 -1.38 13.30 -18.03
N ASP A 162 -0.60 13.46 -19.11
CA ASP A 162 -0.90 12.99 -20.48
C ASP A 162 -0.28 11.60 -20.74
#